data_AF-A0A1H7MIM5-F1
#
_entry.id   AF-A0A1H7MIM5-F1
#
_cell.length_a   1.000
_cell.length_b   1.000
_cell.length_c   1.000
_cell.angle_alpha   90.00
_cell.angle_beta   90.00
_cell.angle_gamma   90.00
#
_symmetry.space_group_name_H-M   'P 1'
#
loop_
_entity.id
_entity.type
_entity.pdbx_description
1 polymer ?
#
loop_
_entity_poly.entity_id
_entity_poly.type
_entity_poly.pdbx_seq_one_letter_code
_entity_poly.pdbx_strand_id
1 'polypeptide(L)'
;MNQTDPKNAPVHHTVLAYLLAPWHLKDMPGITPEDRQARAAWCRDHCGTFAGRWMLIALGAWMIQISPLGFLFMLGGMPLLALFFPVAFIIGIAHLVAQLVSQKRAGPPRIDPPADRDDWD
;
A
#
# COMPACT_ATOMS: atom_id res chain seq x y z
N MET A 1 -21.00 -2.81 7.59
CA MET A 1 -20.08 -2.32 8.63
C MET A 1 -20.00 -0.81 8.47
N ASN A 2 -20.23 -0.03 9.53
CA ASN A 2 -20.13 1.43 9.47
C ASN A 2 -18.70 1.81 9.09
N GLN A 3 -18.52 2.27 7.87
CA GLN A 3 -17.26 2.81 7.37
C GLN A 3 -17.03 4.14 8.09
N THR A 4 -16.11 4.16 9.05
CA THR A 4 -15.72 5.38 9.75
C THR A 4 -15.16 6.37 8.73
N ASP A 5 -15.71 7.59 8.71
CA ASP A 5 -15.27 8.69 7.86
C ASP A 5 -13.75 8.89 8.00
N PRO A 6 -12.95 8.71 6.94
CA PRO A 6 -11.50 8.82 6.99
C PRO A 6 -11.01 10.20 7.45
N LYS A 7 -11.88 11.22 7.44
CA LYS A 7 -11.56 12.58 7.91
C LYS A 7 -11.47 12.69 9.44
N ASN A 8 -12.06 11.75 10.19
CA ASN A 8 -12.15 11.80 11.65
C ASN A 8 -11.33 10.71 12.37
N ALA A 9 -10.51 9.94 11.62
CA ALA A 9 -9.65 8.94 12.22
C ALA A 9 -8.49 9.61 12.98
N PRO A 10 -8.21 9.22 14.25
CA PRO A 10 -7.05 9.71 14.97
C PRO A 10 -5.77 9.47 14.17
N VAL A 11 -4.81 10.40 14.19
CA VAL A 11 -3.56 10.31 13.40
C VAL A 11 -2.82 8.98 13.61
N HIS A 12 -2.88 8.40 14.81
CA HIS A 12 -2.28 7.10 15.10
C HIS A 12 -2.98 5.93 14.37
N HIS A 13 -4.30 5.99 14.14
CA HIS A 13 -5.00 5.04 13.28
C HIS A 13 -4.55 5.20 11.82
N THR A 14 -4.34 6.43 11.37
CA THR A 14 -3.78 6.68 10.03
C THR A 14 -2.36 6.15 9.90
N VAL A 15 -1.49 6.35 10.90
CA VAL A 15 -0.11 5.85 10.92
C VAL A 15 -0.06 4.31 10.99
N LEU A 16 -0.87 3.70 11.85
CA LEU A 16 -0.98 2.22 11.93
C LEU A 16 -1.59 1.63 10.68
N ALA A 17 -2.64 2.25 10.10
CA ALA A 17 -3.21 1.86 8.82
C ALA A 17 -2.24 2.14 7.64
N TYR A 18 -1.31 3.09 7.79
CA TYR A 18 -0.22 3.37 6.84
C TYR A 18 0.84 2.27 6.86
N LEU A 19 1.22 1.79 8.05
CA LEU A 19 2.27 0.80 8.26
C LEU A 19 1.80 -0.65 8.07
N LEU A 20 0.53 -0.94 8.38
CA LEU A 20 0.04 -2.32 8.43
C LEU A 20 -0.73 -2.70 7.16
N ALA A 21 -0.03 -3.35 6.23
CA ALA A 21 -0.64 -4.17 5.17
C ALA A 21 -1.75 -5.15 5.69
N PRO A 22 -1.67 -5.72 6.92
CA PRO A 22 -2.74 -6.55 7.47
C PRO A 22 -4.12 -5.88 7.57
N TRP A 23 -4.18 -4.56 7.77
CA TRP A 23 -5.45 -3.87 7.99
C TRP A 23 -6.32 -3.86 6.74
N HIS A 24 -5.68 -3.76 5.58
CA HIS A 24 -6.36 -3.86 4.30
C HIS A 24 -6.62 -5.32 3.91
N LEU A 25 -5.68 -6.23 4.24
CA LEU A 25 -5.87 -7.66 4.00
C LEU A 25 -7.06 -8.24 4.78
N LYS A 26 -7.49 -7.60 5.87
CA LYS A 26 -8.71 -7.96 6.62
C LYS A 26 -9.98 -7.86 5.76
N ASP A 27 -10.04 -6.89 4.86
CA ASP A 27 -11.19 -6.66 3.98
C ASP A 27 -11.04 -7.36 2.61
N MET A 28 -9.95 -8.13 2.43
CA MET A 28 -9.70 -8.87 1.20
C MET A 28 -10.72 -10.03 1.07
N PRO A 29 -11.38 -10.17 -0.09
CA PRO A 29 -12.26 -11.32 -0.36
C PRO A 29 -11.53 -12.66 -0.19
N GLY A 30 -12.29 -13.70 0.15
CA GLY A 30 -11.79 -15.03 0.46
C GLY A 30 -11.02 -15.69 -0.69
N ILE A 31 -10.35 -16.80 -0.39
CA ILE A 31 -9.59 -17.56 -1.40
C ILE A 31 -10.47 -18.52 -2.22
N THR A 32 -11.78 -18.52 -1.97
CA THR A 32 -12.71 -19.45 -2.60
C THR A 32 -12.89 -19.16 -4.10
N PRO A 33 -13.36 -20.15 -4.89
CA PRO A 33 -13.58 -19.96 -6.32
C PRO A 33 -14.57 -18.85 -6.64
N GLU A 34 -15.65 -18.73 -5.85
CA GLU A 34 -16.67 -17.68 -6.01
C GLU A 34 -16.12 -16.26 -5.80
N ASP A 35 -15.15 -16.09 -4.89
CA ASP A 35 -14.56 -14.79 -4.56
C ASP A 35 -13.44 -14.35 -5.51
N ARG A 36 -13.04 -15.20 -6.48
CA ARG A 36 -11.86 -14.97 -7.31
C ARG A 36 -11.92 -13.64 -8.07
N GLN A 37 -13.08 -13.27 -8.60
CA GLN A 37 -13.25 -12.00 -9.33
C GLN A 37 -13.27 -10.80 -8.38
N ALA A 38 -14.00 -10.90 -7.26
CA ALA A 38 -14.03 -9.86 -6.23
C ALA A 38 -12.62 -9.59 -5.67
N ARG A 39 -11.83 -10.64 -5.49
CA ARG A 39 -10.44 -10.55 -5.02
C ARG A 39 -9.52 -9.89 -6.04
N ALA A 40 -9.72 -10.16 -7.34
CA ALA A 40 -9.00 -9.48 -8.41
C ALA A 40 -9.36 -7.99 -8.46
N ALA A 41 -10.64 -7.64 -8.33
CA ALA A 41 -11.06 -6.24 -8.25
C ALA A 41 -10.44 -5.55 -7.01
N TRP A 42 -10.47 -6.23 -5.85
CA TRP A 42 -9.88 -5.70 -4.63
C TRP A 42 -8.38 -5.41 -4.76
N CYS A 43 -7.60 -6.35 -5.32
CA CYS A 43 -6.17 -6.10 -5.52
C CYS A 43 -5.92 -4.99 -6.55
N ARG A 44 -6.74 -4.90 -7.62
CA ARG A 44 -6.64 -3.80 -8.59
C ARG A 44 -6.72 -2.43 -7.91
N ASP A 45 -7.64 -2.30 -6.95
CA ASP A 45 -7.93 -1.05 -6.25
C ASP A 45 -6.93 -0.74 -5.13
N HIS A 46 -6.40 -1.75 -4.43
CA HIS A 46 -5.60 -1.54 -3.20
C HIS A 46 -4.11 -1.85 -3.36
N CYS A 47 -3.71 -2.70 -4.33
CA CYS A 47 -2.32 -3.12 -4.50
C CYS A 47 -1.38 -1.96 -4.87
N GLY A 48 -1.87 -0.94 -5.60
CA GLY A 48 -1.10 0.28 -5.89
C GLY A 48 -0.74 1.09 -4.64
N THR A 49 -1.67 1.17 -3.68
CA THR A 49 -1.43 1.85 -2.40
C THR A 49 -0.39 1.11 -1.56
N PHE A 50 -0.42 -0.23 -1.49
CA PHE A 50 0.65 -0.99 -0.81
C PHE A 50 1.99 -0.83 -1.50
N ALA A 51 2.02 -0.90 -2.83
CA ALA A 51 3.23 -0.69 -3.60
C ALA A 51 3.89 0.64 -3.27
N GLY A 52 3.14 1.75 -3.37
CA GLY A 52 3.63 3.08 -3.04
C GLY A 52 4.17 3.19 -1.61
N ARG A 53 3.47 2.59 -0.64
CA ARG A 53 3.91 2.57 0.77
C ARG A 53 5.24 1.86 0.96
N TRP A 54 5.39 0.67 0.40
CA TRP A 54 6.64 -0.08 0.48
C TRP A 54 7.77 0.63 -0.26
N MET A 55 7.48 1.37 -1.33
CA MET A 55 8.50 2.16 -2.05
C MET A 55 8.95 3.37 -1.25
N LEU A 56 8.02 4.07 -0.59
CA LEU A 56 8.36 5.15 0.32
C LEU A 56 9.19 4.67 1.51
N ILE A 57 8.84 3.52 2.10
CA ILE A 57 9.61 2.92 3.19
C ILE A 57 11.01 2.55 2.71
N ALA A 58 11.14 1.89 1.56
CA ALA A 58 12.44 1.53 0.98
C ALA A 58 13.30 2.79 0.76
N LEU A 59 12.76 3.78 0.05
CA LEU A 59 13.46 5.03 -0.22
C LEU A 59 13.84 5.76 1.07
N GLY A 60 12.93 5.84 2.04
CA GLY A 60 13.18 6.46 3.34
C GLY A 60 14.31 5.76 4.10
N ALA A 61 14.27 4.42 4.18
CA ALA A 61 15.33 3.63 4.80
C ALA A 61 16.69 3.85 4.12
N TRP A 62 16.71 3.92 2.79
CA TRP A 62 17.91 4.23 2.02
C TRP A 62 18.45 5.64 2.31
N MET A 63 17.60 6.65 2.25
CA MET A 63 17.95 8.05 2.51
C MET A 63 18.49 8.25 3.93
N ILE A 64 17.87 7.63 4.93
CA ILE A 64 18.36 7.65 6.32
C ILE A 64 19.73 6.98 6.38
N GLN A 65 19.90 5.82 5.74
CA GLN A 65 21.15 5.07 5.81
C GLN A 65 22.34 5.79 5.17
N ILE A 66 22.13 6.50 4.06
CA ILE A 66 23.20 7.28 3.40
C ILE A 66 23.48 8.63 4.09
N SER A 67 22.55 9.09 4.94
CA SER A 67 22.74 10.30 5.73
C SER A 67 23.68 10.03 6.93
N PRO A 68 24.19 11.08 7.60
CA PRO A 68 24.91 10.92 8.87
C PRO A 68 24.11 10.18 9.96
N LEU A 69 22.76 10.21 9.89
CA LEU A 69 21.91 9.48 10.82
C LEU A 69 22.04 7.95 10.66
N GLY A 70 22.50 7.49 9.49
CA GLY A 70 22.72 6.07 9.18
C GLY A 70 23.73 5.38 10.09
N PHE A 71 24.65 6.12 10.72
CA PHE A 71 25.60 5.57 11.68
C PHE A 71 24.91 4.97 12.91
N LEU A 72 23.72 5.46 13.28
CA LEU A 72 22.92 4.89 14.38
C LEU A 72 22.38 3.49 14.06
N PHE A 73 22.35 3.13 12.77
CA PHE A 73 21.81 1.87 12.28
C PHE A 73 22.90 0.91 11.77
N MET A 74 24.12 1.09 12.26
CA MET A 74 25.25 0.20 12.00
C MET A 74 25.41 -0.82 13.13
N LEU A 75 25.39 -2.11 12.80
CA LEU A 75 25.66 -3.18 13.76
C LEU A 75 26.81 -4.04 13.25
N GLY A 76 27.97 -4.00 13.93
CA GLY A 76 29.15 -4.75 13.51
C GLY A 76 29.66 -4.38 12.10
N GLY A 77 29.46 -3.13 11.67
CA GLY A 77 29.79 -2.67 10.32
C GLY A 77 28.70 -2.94 9.27
N MET A 78 27.59 -3.59 9.64
CA MET A 78 26.48 -3.87 8.74
C MET A 78 25.46 -2.71 8.74
N PRO A 79 25.12 -2.14 7.57
CA PRO A 79 24.15 -1.04 7.47
C PRO A 79 22.73 -1.60 7.47
N LEU A 80 22.12 -1.70 8.64
CA LEU A 80 20.85 -2.42 8.83
C LEU A 80 19.70 -1.87 7.98
N LEU A 81 19.60 -0.54 7.82
CA LEU A 81 18.53 0.06 7.02
C LEU A 81 18.76 -0.15 5.51
N ALA A 82 20.01 -0.19 5.04
CA ALA A 82 20.31 -0.55 3.66
C ALA A 82 19.96 -2.01 3.36
N LEU A 83 20.09 -2.92 4.33
CA LEU A 83 19.64 -4.32 4.17
C LEU A 83 18.12 -4.44 4.11
N PHE A 84 17.40 -3.51 4.73
CA PHE A 84 15.93 -3.47 4.67
C PHE A 84 15.42 -2.95 3.32
N PHE A 85 16.19 -2.09 2.65
CA PHE A 85 15.86 -1.56 1.31
C PHE A 85 15.45 -2.66 0.31
N PRO A 86 16.26 -3.70 0.00
CA PRO A 86 15.88 -4.70 -1.00
C PRO A 86 14.61 -5.45 -0.62
N VAL A 87 14.38 -5.72 0.67
CA VAL A 87 13.16 -6.40 1.13
C VAL A 87 11.93 -5.53 0.88
N ALA A 88 11.95 -4.27 1.34
CA ALA A 88 10.86 -3.33 1.13
C ALA A 88 10.64 -3.05 -0.37
N PHE A 89 11.72 -2.95 -1.14
CA PHE A 89 11.69 -2.75 -2.59
C PHE A 89 11.01 -3.92 -3.32
N ILE A 90 11.42 -5.16 -3.03
CA ILE A 90 10.82 -6.36 -3.63
C ILE A 90 9.33 -6.45 -3.30
N ILE A 91 8.95 -6.16 -2.05
CA ILE A 91 7.54 -6.20 -1.64
C ILE A 91 6.72 -5.19 -2.43
N GLY A 92 7.18 -3.94 -2.60
CA GLY A 92 6.40 -2.97 -3.37
C GLY A 92 6.31 -3.30 -4.85
N ILE A 93 7.38 -3.82 -5.46
CA ILE A 93 7.33 -4.31 -6.84
C ILE A 93 6.33 -5.48 -6.96
N ALA A 94 6.33 -6.41 -6.01
CA ALA A 94 5.38 -7.53 -6.01
C ALA A 94 3.91 -7.04 -5.99
N HIS A 95 3.62 -5.97 -5.23
CA HIS A 95 2.29 -5.37 -5.22
C HIS A 95 1.94 -4.67 -6.54
N LEU A 96 2.88 -3.99 -7.20
CA LEU A 96 2.65 -3.43 -8.54
C LEU A 96 2.34 -4.53 -9.55
N VAL A 97 3.11 -5.61 -9.54
CA VAL A 97 2.87 -6.75 -10.44
C VAL A 97 1.49 -7.37 -10.15
N ALA A 98 1.13 -7.55 -8.88
CA ALA A 98 -0.18 -8.06 -8.49
C ALA A 98 -1.31 -7.14 -9.00
N GLN A 99 -1.13 -5.81 -8.88
CA GLN A 99 -2.05 -4.83 -9.43
C GLN A 99 -2.22 -5.01 -10.95
N LEU A 100 -1.12 -5.08 -11.71
CA LEU A 100 -1.16 -5.24 -13.17
C LEU A 100 -1.84 -6.54 -13.60
N VAL A 101 -1.53 -7.66 -12.92
CA VAL A 101 -2.16 -8.96 -13.20
C VAL A 101 -3.65 -8.91 -12.88
N SER A 102 -4.03 -8.25 -11.78
CA SER A 102 -5.42 -8.13 -11.35
C SER A 102 -6.24 -7.22 -12.28
N GLN A 103 -5.65 -6.13 -12.80
CA GLN A 103 -6.26 -5.28 -13.84
C GLN A 103 -6.58 -6.07 -15.11
N LYS A 104 -5.65 -6.93 -15.55
CA LYS A 104 -5.87 -7.80 -16.70
C LYS A 104 -7.02 -8.79 -16.50
N ARG A 105 -7.36 -9.14 -15.25
CA ARG A 105 -8.42 -10.11 -14.91
C ARG A 105 -9.76 -9.47 -14.59
N ALA A 106 -9.76 -8.36 -13.85
CA ALA A 106 -10.97 -7.70 -13.35
C ALA A 106 -11.53 -6.64 -14.30
N GLY A 107 -10.74 -6.25 -15.32
CA GLY A 107 -11.10 -5.14 -16.22
C GLY A 107 -10.64 -3.78 -15.70
N PRO A 108 -10.88 -2.71 -16.48
CA PRO A 108 -10.54 -1.35 -16.08
C PRO A 108 -11.30 -0.92 -14.81
N PRO A 109 -10.79 0.08 -14.07
CA PRO A 109 -11.49 0.63 -12.93
C PRO A 109 -12.89 1.09 -13.26
N ARG A 110 -13.81 0.92 -12.30
CA ARG A 110 -15.14 1.50 -12.40
C ARG A 110 -14.97 3.02 -12.52
N ILE A 111 -15.43 3.57 -13.63
CA ILE A 111 -15.48 5.02 -13.83
C ILE A 111 -16.64 5.52 -12.99
N ASP A 112 -16.36 6.35 -11.99
CA ASP A 112 -17.42 7.02 -11.24
C ASP A 112 -18.19 7.97 -12.18
N PRO A 113 -19.52 8.09 -12.01
CA PRO A 113 -20.28 9.05 -12.78
C PRO A 113 -19.68 10.45 -12.60
N PRO A 114 -19.71 11.31 -13.63
CA PRO A 114 -19.18 12.66 -13.54
C PRO A 114 -19.80 13.35 -12.31
N ALA A 115 -18.97 13.99 -11.49
CA ALA A 115 -19.47 14.81 -10.40
C ALA A 115 -20.29 15.94 -11.04
N ASP A 116 -21.59 15.98 -10.75
CA ASP A 116 -22.45 17.08 -11.17
C ASP A 116 -21.82 18.38 -10.65
N ARG A 117 -21.59 19.34 -11.54
CA ARG A 117 -20.81 20.55 -11.27
C ARG A 117 -21.64 21.65 -10.61
N ASP A 118 -22.81 21.29 -10.09
CA ASP A 118 -23.95 22.17 -9.89
C ASP A 118 -24.18 22.54 -8.42
N ASP A 119 -23.25 22.19 -7.52
CA ASP A 119 -23.31 22.43 -6.07
C ASP A 119 -22.51 23.66 -5.58
N TRP A 120 -22.19 24.60 -6.48
CA TRP A 120 -21.45 25.84 -6.20
C TRP A 120 -22.31 27.13 -6.22
N ASP A 121 -23.53 27.08 -5.69
CA ASP A 121 -24.33 28.29 -5.39
C ASP A 121 -24.02 28.88 -4.00
#